data_AF-A0AAX1U8V7-F1
#
_entry.id   AF-A0AAX1U8V7-F1
#
_cell.length_a   1.000
_cell.length_b   1.000
_cell.length_c   1.000
_cell.angle_alpha   90.00
_cell.angle_beta   90.00
_cell.angle_gamma   90.00
#
_symmetry.space_group_name_H-M   'P 1'
#
loop_
_entity.id
_entity.type
_entity.pdbx_description
1 polymer ?
#
loop_
_entity_poly.entity_id
_entity_poly.type
_entity_poly.pdbx_seq_one_letter_code
_entity_poly.pdbx_strand_id
1 'polypeptide(L)' 'MNHKKMQIFKIQKSLTGETMLIYNKKRTYMSEIPYDHNLDSLFNDKLKIYVLGYVDTNNKLAIENKVSERSW' A
#
# COMPACT_ATOMS: atom_id res chain seq x y z
N MET A 1 10.15 -2.52 -23.54
CA MET A 1 10.34 -2.50 -22.08
C MET A 1 8.97 -2.41 -21.44
N ASN A 2 8.57 -3.40 -20.64
CA ASN A 2 7.27 -3.40 -19.99
C ASN A 2 7.32 -2.35 -18.87
N HIS A 3 6.87 -1.13 -19.14
CA HIS A 3 6.86 -0.04 -18.16
C HIS A 3 5.91 -0.45 -17.03
N LYS A 4 6.48 -0.92 -15.91
CA LYS A 4 5.75 -1.18 -14.67
C LYS A 4 4.97 0.08 -14.33
N LYS A 5 3.64 -0.01 -14.36
CA LYS A 5 2.78 1.17 -14.23
C LYS A 5 2.76 1.62 -12.78
N MET A 6 3.62 2.60 -12.49
CA MET A 6 3.71 3.25 -11.19
C MET A 6 2.39 3.92 -10.85
N GLN A 7 1.93 3.70 -9.62
CA GLN A 7 0.70 4.26 -9.08
C GLN A 7 0.78 4.38 -7.57
N ILE A 8 -0.09 5.20 -7.00
CA ILE A 8 -0.14 5.38 -5.55
C ILE A 8 -1.13 4.38 -4.95
N PHE A 9 -0.68 3.72 -3.89
CA PHE A 9 -1.46 2.80 -3.08
C PHE A 9 -1.64 3.37 -1.68
N LYS A 10 -2.83 3.15 -1.13
CA LYS A 10 -3.12 3.40 0.28
C LYS A 10 -3.06 2.06 0.97
N ILE A 11 -2.26 2.01 2.03
CA ILE A 11 -2.16 0.88 2.93
C ILE A 11 -2.77 1.35 4.25
N GLN A 12 -3.78 0.63 4.73
CA GLN A 12 -4.51 0.97 5.95
C GLN A 12 -4.59 -0.25 6.88
N LYS A 13 -4.20 -0.08 8.14
CA LYS A 13 -4.37 -1.09 9.18
C LYS A 13 -5.87 -1.28 9.49
N SER A 14 -6.28 -2.50 9.78
CA SER A 14 -7.59 -2.76 10.37
C SER A 14 -7.67 -2.19 11.79
N LEU A 15 -8.88 -2.06 12.32
CA LEU A 15 -9.08 -1.60 13.71
C LEU A 15 -8.50 -2.59 14.73
N THR A 16 -8.46 -3.88 14.40
CA THR A 16 -7.86 -4.93 15.24
C THR A 16 -6.34 -4.95 15.14
N GLY A 17 -5.77 -4.35 14.08
CA GLY A 17 -4.33 -4.40 13.79
C GLY A 17 -3.86 -5.73 13.21
N GLU A 18 -4.75 -6.69 12.98
CA GLU A 18 -4.41 -8.03 12.50
C GLU A 18 -4.28 -8.11 10.97
N THR A 19 -4.92 -7.18 10.25
CA THR A 19 -4.91 -7.14 8.77
C THR A 19 -4.60 -5.73 8.27
N MET A 20 -4.20 -5.65 7.01
CA MET A 20 -4.09 -4.41 6.27
C MET A 20 -4.80 -4.48 4.93
N LEU A 21 -5.49 -3.38 4.60
CA LEU A 21 -6.16 -3.16 3.34
C LEU A 21 -5.26 -2.30 2.43
N ILE A 22 -4.99 -2.81 1.24
CA ILE A 22 -4.18 -2.18 0.21
C ILE A 22 -5.05 -1.92 -1.00
N TYR A 23 -5.08 -0.69 -1.49
CA TYR A 23 -5.82 -0.37 -2.70
C TYR A 23 -5.20 0.82 -3.43
N ASN A 24 -5.51 0.99 -4.71
CA ASN A 24 -5.13 2.17 -5.48
C ASN A 24 -6.29 3.19 -5.58
N LYS A 25 -6.00 4.42 -6.04
CA LYS A 25 -6.99 5.51 -6.11
C LYS A 25 -8.26 5.18 -6.86
N LYS A 26 -8.14 4.42 -7.95
CA LYS A 26 -9.27 3.98 -8.78
C LYS A 26 -9.98 2.72 -8.28
N ARG A 27 -9.51 2.11 -7.19
CA ARG A 27 -9.97 0.81 -6.65
C ARG A 27 -9.96 -0.33 -7.68
N THR A 28 -9.12 -0.23 -8.71
CA THR A 28 -8.92 -1.33 -9.69
C THR A 28 -7.99 -2.40 -9.14
N TYR A 29 -7.25 -2.07 -8.08
CA TYR A 29 -6.51 -3.02 -7.26
C TYR A 29 -6.99 -2.86 -5.83
N MET A 30 -7.33 -3.99 -5.19
CA MET A 30 -7.71 -4.06 -3.79
C MET A 30 -7.30 -5.43 -3.24
N SER A 31 -6.66 -5.46 -2.09
CA SER A 31 -6.23 -6.68 -1.42
C SER A 31 -6.24 -6.47 0.09
N GLU A 32 -6.72 -7.47 0.82
CA GLU A 32 -6.59 -7.54 2.26
C GLU A 32 -5.61 -8.67 2.59
N ILE A 33 -4.60 -8.35 3.40
CA ILE A 33 -3.56 -9.30 3.79
C ILE A 33 -3.28 -9.19 5.29
N PRO A 34 -2.72 -10.24 5.93
CA PRO A 34 -2.26 -10.15 7.31
C PRO A 34 -1.32 -8.98 7.53
N TYR A 35 -1.43 -8.31 8.67
CA TYR A 35 -0.55 -7.21 9.01
C TYR A 35 0.87 -7.74 9.27
N ASP A 36 1.85 -7.15 8.58
CA ASP A 36 3.27 -7.44 8.80
C ASP A 36 3.85 -6.37 9.73
N HIS A 37 4.19 -6.78 10.96
CA HIS A 37 4.80 -5.91 11.97
C HIS A 37 6.13 -5.29 11.53
N ASN A 38 6.81 -5.85 10.51
CA ASN A 38 7.99 -5.21 9.93
C ASN A 38 7.68 -3.85 9.28
N LEU A 39 6.40 -3.58 8.98
CA LEU A 39 5.93 -2.31 8.42
C LEU A 39 5.66 -1.24 9.50
N ASP A 40 5.80 -1.53 10.79
CA ASP A 40 5.47 -0.57 11.87
C ASP A 40 6.23 0.75 11.74
N SER A 41 7.52 0.69 11.38
CA SER A 41 8.35 1.87 11.12
C SER A 41 7.82 2.74 9.97
N LEU A 42 7.16 2.11 8.98
CA LEU A 42 6.58 2.80 7.84
C LEU A 42 5.33 3.58 8.24
N PHE A 43 4.57 3.09 9.22
CA PHE A 43 3.35 3.73 9.69
C PHE A 43 3.60 4.90 10.65
N ASN A 44 4.62 4.84 11.50
CA ASN A 44 4.97 5.91 12.46
C ASN A 44 3.72 6.41 13.23
N ASP A 45 3.08 5.49 13.95
CA ASP A 45 1.83 5.67 14.72
C ASP A 45 0.58 6.05 13.92
N LYS A 46 0.64 6.03 12.59
CA LYS A 46 -0.53 6.25 11.74
C LYS A 46 -1.26 4.93 11.49
N LEU A 47 -2.57 5.01 11.26
CA LEU A 47 -3.37 3.88 10.79
C LEU A 47 -3.33 3.70 9.27
N LYS A 48 -2.84 4.69 8.54
CA LYS A 48 -2.74 4.67 7.08
C LYS A 48 -1.48 5.35 6.58
N ILE A 49 -0.98 4.85 5.46
CA ILE A 49 0.12 5.43 4.70
C ILE A 49 -0.21 5.39 3.21
N TYR A 50 0.55 6.17 2.47
CA TYR A 50 0.48 6.23 1.02
C TYR A 50 1.86 5.92 0.47
N VAL A 51 1.90 5.04 -0.54
CA VAL A 51 3.15 4.57 -1.14
C VAL A 51 3.05 4.60 -2.65
N LEU A 52 4.13 5.02 -3.32
CA LEU A 52 4.28 4.87 -4.75
C LEU A 52 4.86 3.47 -5.03
N GLY A 53 4.22 2.73 -5.93
CA GLY A 53 4.64 1.38 -6.27
C GLY A 53 3.99 0.87 -7.55
N TYR A 54 4.13 -0.43 -7.80
CA TYR A 54 3.48 -1.12 -8.92
C TYR A 54 3.11 -2.55 -8.52
N VAL A 55 2.13 -3.11 -9.21
CA VAL A 55 1.82 -4.54 -9.13
C VAL A 55 2.68 -5.25 -10.16
N ASP A 56 3.45 -6.25 -9.73
CA ASP A 56 4.28 -7.06 -10.63
C ASP A 56 3.46 -8.13 -11.36
N THR A 57 4.12 -8.93 -12.20
CA THR A 57 3.47 -10.01 -12.97
C THR A 57 2.96 -11.16 -12.10
N ASN A 58 3.37 -11.23 -10.83
CA ASN A 58 2.96 -12.23 -9.85
C ASN A 58 1.86 -11.68 -8.91
N ASN A 59 1.23 -10.56 -9.25
CA ASN A 59 0.26 -9.85 -8.41
C ASN A 59 0.80 -9.36 -7.06
N LYS A 60 2.11 -9.23 -6.91
CA LYS A 60 2.73 -8.67 -5.70
C LYS A 60 2.87 -7.17 -5.84
N LEU A 61 2.55 -6.45 -4.76
CA LEU A 61 2.82 -5.02 -4.65
C LEU A 61 4.30 -4.82 -4.35
N ALA A 62 5.02 -4.18 -5.27
CA ALA A 62 6.35 -3.65 -5.02
C ALA A 62 6.23 -2.18 -4.58
N ILE A 63 6.80 -1.86 -3.42
CA ILE A 63 6.82 -0.51 -2.85
C ILE A 63 8.16 0.13 -3.20
N GLU A 64 8.12 1.29 -3.85
CA GLU A 64 9.34 2.06 -4.19
C GLU A 64 9.61 3.12 -3.12
N ASN A 65 8.62 3.98 -2.82
CA ASN A 65 8.79 5.07 -1.88
C ASN A 65 7.51 5.39 -1.10
N LYS A 66 7.65 5.82 0.15
CA LYS A 66 6.56 6.45 0.91
C LYS A 66 6.31 7.85 0.36
N VAL A 67 5.04 8.21 0.17
CA VAL A 67 4.64 9.53 -0.34
C VAL A 67 3.70 10.24 0.62
N SER A 68 3.77 11.56 0.66
CA SER A 68 2.80 12.39 1.37
C SER A 68 1.60 12.66 0.46
N GLU A 69 0.63 11.76 0.38
CA GLU A 69 -0.57 12.06 -0.40
C GLU A 69 -1.58 12.86 0.46
N ARG A 70 -1.64 14.17 0.20
CA ARG A 70 -2.53 15.13 0.91
C ARG A 70 -3.95 15.18 0.32
N SER A 71 -4.18 14.58 -0.84
CA SER A 71 -5.38 14.79 -1.67
C SER A 71 -5.98 13.48 -2.21
N TRP A 72 -5.95 12.46 -1.38
CA TRP A 72 -6.74 11.24 -1.58
C TRP A 72 -7.78 11.09 -0.49
#